data_AF-A0A959CL99-F1
#
_entry.id   AF-A0A959CL99-F1
#
_cell.length_a   1.000
_cell.length_b   1.000
_cell.length_c   1.000
_cell.angle_alpha   90.00
_cell.angle_beta   90.00
_cell.angle_gamma   90.00
#
_symmetry.space_group_name_H-M   'P 1'
#
loop_
_entity.id
_entity.type
_entity.pdbx_description
1 polymer ?
#
loop_
_entity_poly.entity_id
_entity_poly.type
_entity_poly.pdbx_seq_one_letter_code
_entity_poly.pdbx_strand_id
1 'polypeptide(L)'
;MKILKSLFAMAITLMALACSPEPTPEQQPAEQPSKEEQVARGQYLVTISGCNDCHSPKKMGPHGPEPDPDRLLSGHPQNEPLAQVDTAELRNWALFSPGLTAAVG
;
A
#
# COMPACT_ATOMS: atom_id res chain seq x y z
N MET A 1 17.19 0.44 -60.52
CA MET A 1 17.62 1.39 -59.46
C MET A 1 16.62 2.52 -59.19
N LYS A 2 15.95 3.11 -60.19
CA LYS A 2 14.96 4.19 -59.97
C LYS A 2 13.72 3.72 -59.17
N ILE A 3 13.20 2.53 -59.48
CA ILE A 3 12.02 1.94 -58.80
C ILE A 3 12.31 1.63 -57.32
N LEU A 4 13.52 1.11 -57.02
CA LEU A 4 13.94 0.83 -55.63
C LEU A 4 14.10 2.12 -54.81
N LYS A 5 14.60 3.20 -55.43
CA LYS A 5 14.66 4.53 -54.79
C LYS A 5 13.27 5.12 -54.52
N SER A 6 12.31 4.95 -55.44
CA SER A 6 10.92 5.37 -55.22
C SER A 6 10.22 4.58 -54.12
N LEU A 7 10.46 3.27 -54.03
CA LEU A 7 9.89 2.44 -52.95
C LEU A 7 10.46 2.82 -51.58
N PHE A 8 11.76 3.10 -51.52
CA PHE A 8 12.40 3.55 -50.29
C PHE A 8 11.91 4.94 -49.85
N ALA A 9 11.74 5.87 -50.81
CA ALA A 9 11.16 7.18 -50.53
C ALA A 9 9.72 7.08 -50.02
N MET A 10 8.88 6.23 -50.63
CA MET A 10 7.49 6.04 -50.21
C MET A 10 7.36 5.41 -48.82
N ALA A 11 8.23 4.47 -48.47
CA ALA A 11 8.30 3.87 -47.14
C ALA A 11 8.69 4.91 -46.07
N ILE A 12 9.63 5.82 -46.38
CA ILE A 12 10.02 6.91 -45.46
C ILE A 12 8.86 7.89 -45.25
N THR A 13 8.12 8.24 -46.30
CA THR A 13 6.96 9.15 -46.19
C THR A 13 5.83 8.52 -45.37
N LEU A 14 5.56 7.22 -45.55
CA LEU A 14 4.58 6.48 -44.76
C LEU A 14 4.97 6.35 -43.28
N MET A 15 6.26 6.12 -42.99
CA MET A 15 6.78 6.08 -41.62
C MET A 15 6.66 7.45 -40.91
N ALA A 16 6.82 8.55 -41.64
CA ALA A 16 6.69 9.90 -41.10
C ALA A 16 5.24 10.27 -40.73
N LEU A 17 4.25 9.75 -41.45
CA LEU A 17 2.82 9.98 -41.17
C LEU A 17 2.34 9.25 -39.91
N ALA A 18 2.93 8.08 -39.61
CA ALA A 18 2.62 7.28 -38.42
C ALA A 18 3.12 7.88 -37.10
N CYS A 19 3.97 8.91 -37.15
CA CYS A 19 4.47 9.63 -35.97
C CYS A 19 3.68 10.90 -35.65
N SER A 20 2.47 11.08 -36.20
CA SER A 20 1.62 12.19 -35.81
C SER A 20 1.08 11.94 -34.39
N PRO A 21 1.39 12.77 -33.39
CA PRO A 21 0.78 12.62 -32.07
C PRO A 21 -0.73 12.80 -32.22
N GLU A 22 -1.51 11.83 -31.74
CA GLU A 22 -2.95 12.02 -31.64
C GLU A 22 -3.22 13.24 -30.75
N PRO A 23 -4.22 14.08 -31.09
CA PRO A 23 -4.62 15.17 -30.21
C PRO A 23 -5.00 14.54 -28.87
N THR A 24 -4.19 14.82 -27.85
CA THR A 24 -4.47 14.39 -26.48
C THR A 24 -5.84 14.98 -26.13
N PRO A 25 -6.84 14.14 -25.79
CA PRO A 25 -8.12 14.65 -25.33
C PRO A 25 -7.85 15.64 -24.21
N GLU A 26 -8.37 16.86 -24.34
CA GLU A 26 -8.23 17.87 -23.30
C GLU A 26 -8.85 17.30 -22.03
N GLN A 27 -7.99 16.82 -21.12
CA GLN A 27 -8.42 16.21 -19.88
C GLN A 27 -9.09 17.32 -19.07
N GLN A 28 -10.41 17.24 -18.93
CA GLN A 28 -11.14 18.09 -18.01
C GLN A 28 -10.45 17.99 -16.63
N PRO A 29 -10.21 19.12 -15.94
CA PRO A 29 -9.61 19.08 -14.62
C PRO A 29 -10.41 18.11 -13.75
N ALA A 30 -9.74 17.04 -13.30
CA ALA A 30 -10.36 16.10 -12.38
C ALA A 30 -10.78 16.89 -11.13
N GLU A 31 -12.06 16.80 -10.79
CA GLU A 31 -12.57 17.38 -9.56
C GLU A 31 -11.77 16.82 -8.39
N GLN A 32 -11.19 17.72 -7.60
CA GLN A 32 -10.35 17.32 -6.48
C GLN A 32 -11.27 16.77 -5.39
N PRO A 33 -10.94 15.61 -4.79
CA PRO A 33 -11.75 15.07 -3.72
C PRO A 33 -11.80 16.05 -2.55
N SER A 34 -13.00 16.23 -2.01
CA SER A 34 -13.24 16.95 -0.76
C SER A 34 -12.41 16.36 0.38
N LYS A 35 -12.27 17.11 1.47
CA LYS A 35 -11.54 16.61 2.66
C LYS A 35 -12.22 15.38 3.22
N GLU A 36 -13.54 15.36 3.24
CA GLU A 36 -14.37 14.27 3.72
C GLU A 36 -14.15 13.00 2.89
N GLU A 37 -14.10 13.12 1.56
CA GLU A 37 -13.78 12.00 0.66
C GLU A 37 -12.35 11.49 0.86
N GLN A 38 -11.38 12.38 1.08
CA GLN A 38 -10.01 11.98 1.38
C GLN A 38 -9.92 11.24 2.72
N VAL A 39 -10.62 11.71 3.76
CA VAL A 39 -10.67 11.04 5.07
C VAL A 39 -11.35 9.67 4.96
N ALA A 40 -12.50 9.58 4.26
CA ALA A 40 -13.21 8.32 4.04
C ALA A 40 -12.34 7.31 3.28
N ARG A 41 -11.61 7.78 2.25
CA ARG A 41 -10.65 6.96 1.51
C ARG A 41 -9.51 6.49 2.43
N GLY A 42 -8.99 7.37 3.29
CA GLY A 42 -7.96 7.00 4.26
C GLY A 42 -8.43 5.91 5.22
N GLN A 43 -9.63 6.05 5.78
CA GLN A 43 -10.23 5.05 6.65
C GLN A 43 -10.40 3.70 5.93
N TYR A 44 -10.89 3.72 4.69
CA TYR A 44 -11.01 2.52 3.87
C TYR A 44 -9.65 1.81 3.72
N LEU A 45 -8.62 2.54 3.29
CA LEU A 45 -7.27 1.99 3.07
C LEU A 45 -6.68 1.37 4.35
N VAL A 46 -6.73 2.09 5.47
CA VAL A 46 -6.25 1.58 6.77
C VAL A 46 -6.97 0.29 7.18
N THR A 47 -8.26 0.20 6.88
CA THR A 47 -9.07 -0.98 7.20
C THR A 47 -8.70 -2.16 6.32
N ILE A 48 -8.67 -1.99 5.00
CA ILE A 48 -8.41 -3.09 4.07
C ILE A 48 -6.95 -3.56 4.06
N SER A 49 -6.02 -2.69 4.44
CA SER A 49 -4.60 -3.04 4.56
C SER A 49 -4.26 -3.75 5.88
N GLY A 50 -5.24 -3.96 6.78
CA GLY A 50 -5.03 -4.68 8.03
C GLY A 50 -4.10 -3.96 9.01
N CYS A 51 -3.99 -2.62 8.93
CA CYS A 51 -3.03 -1.87 9.74
C CYS A 51 -3.24 -2.13 11.25
N ASN A 52 -4.50 -2.26 11.68
CA ASN A 52 -4.85 -2.52 13.07
C ASN A 52 -4.40 -3.89 13.58
N ASP A 53 -4.07 -4.85 12.71
CA ASP A 53 -3.69 -6.20 13.11
C ASP A 53 -2.35 -6.19 13.85
N CYS A 54 -1.42 -5.33 13.42
CA CYS A 54 -0.09 -5.19 14.05
C CYS A 54 0.15 -3.83 14.73
N HIS A 55 -0.58 -2.76 14.36
CA HIS A 55 -0.35 -1.41 14.92
C HIS A 55 -1.31 -1.01 16.03
N SER A 56 -2.21 -1.89 16.47
CA SER A 56 -3.14 -1.59 17.56
C SER A 56 -3.00 -2.62 18.67
N PRO A 57 -2.87 -2.22 19.94
CA PRO A 57 -3.00 -3.14 21.06
C PRO A 57 -4.34 -3.88 21.00
N LYS A 58 -4.38 -5.10 21.53
CA LYS A 58 -5.58 -5.93 21.54
C LYS A 58 -6.14 -6.05 22.96
N LYS A 59 -7.46 -6.04 23.06
CA LYS A 59 -8.20 -6.39 24.28
C LYS A 59 -9.00 -7.67 24.03
N MET A 60 -9.24 -8.45 25.08
CA MET A 60 -10.10 -9.63 24.96
C MET A 60 -11.56 -9.18 24.80
N GLY A 61 -12.12 -9.44 23.62
CA GLY A 61 -13.52 -9.28 23.30
C GLY A 61 -14.27 -10.62 23.26
N PRO A 62 -15.58 -10.60 22.94
CA PRO A 62 -16.42 -11.79 22.86
C PRO A 62 -15.94 -12.83 21.85
N HIS A 63 -15.17 -12.42 20.83
CA HIS A 63 -14.68 -13.28 19.76
C HIS A 63 -13.17 -13.53 19.82
N GLY A 64 -12.50 -13.17 20.92
CA GLY A 64 -11.06 -13.28 21.08
C GLY A 64 -10.37 -11.91 21.14
N PRO A 65 -9.05 -11.83 20.86
CA PRO A 65 -8.34 -10.56 20.82
C PRO A 65 -8.87 -9.65 19.72
N GLU A 66 -9.38 -8.48 20.09
CA GLU A 66 -9.92 -7.44 19.20
C GLU A 66 -9.12 -6.14 19.39
N PRO A 67 -8.97 -5.29 18.36
CA PRO A 67 -8.33 -3.98 18.51
C PRO A 67 -8.93 -3.14 19.64
N ASP A 68 -8.06 -2.54 20.44
CA ASP A 68 -8.48 -1.59 21.47
C ASP A 68 -8.88 -0.25 20.82
N PRO A 69 -10.18 0.15 20.87
CA PRO A 69 -10.66 1.37 20.22
C PRO A 69 -10.02 2.64 20.81
N ASP A 70 -9.53 2.60 22.05
CA ASP A 70 -8.89 3.75 22.69
C ASP A 70 -7.42 3.91 22.30
N ARG A 71 -6.86 2.93 21.57
CA ARG A 71 -5.44 2.82 21.21
C ARG A 71 -5.20 2.39 19.77
N LEU A 72 -6.14 2.68 18.87
CA LEU A 72 -5.98 2.34 17.46
C LEU A 72 -4.73 3.00 16.88
N LEU A 73 -3.92 2.20 16.19
CA LEU A 73 -2.69 2.60 15.50
C LEU A 73 -1.62 3.21 16.41
N SER A 74 -1.70 3.02 17.73
CA SER A 74 -0.73 3.56 18.69
C SER A 74 0.59 2.76 18.76
N GLY A 75 0.63 1.58 18.17
CA GLY A 75 1.74 0.63 18.31
C GLY A 75 1.82 -0.01 19.70
N HIS A 76 3.00 -0.48 20.08
CA HIS A 76 3.23 -1.14 21.36
C HIS A 76 3.20 -0.14 22.53
N PRO A 77 2.39 -0.37 23.59
CA PRO A 77 2.35 0.51 24.74
C PRO A 77 3.69 0.51 25.49
N GLN A 78 4.25 1.70 25.77
CA GLN A 78 5.54 1.84 26.45
C GLN A 78 5.61 1.12 27.81
N ASN A 79 4.47 1.03 28.51
CA ASN A 79 4.38 0.42 29.85
C ASN A 79 3.96 -1.05 29.82
N GLU A 80 3.81 -1.66 28.64
CA GLU A 80 3.54 -3.10 28.51
C GLU A 80 4.89 -3.85 28.52
N PRO A 81 5.16 -4.68 29.53
CA PRO A 81 6.40 -5.43 29.57
C PRO A 81 6.40 -6.53 28.50
N LEU A 82 7.53 -6.70 27.82
CA LEU A 82 7.73 -7.86 26.95
C LEU A 82 7.77 -9.15 27.78
N ALA A 83 7.19 -10.21 27.24
CA ALA A 83 7.23 -11.53 27.87
C ALA A 83 8.69 -11.97 28.09
N GLN A 84 8.96 -12.58 29.24
CA GLN A 84 10.27 -13.20 29.47
C GLN A 84 10.45 -14.37 28.52
N VAL A 85 11.55 -14.38 27.77
CA VAL A 85 11.90 -15.43 26.82
C VAL A 85 13.20 -16.10 27.20
N ASP A 86 13.22 -17.43 27.07
CA ASP A 86 14.47 -18.18 27.15
C ASP A 86 15.29 -17.91 25.88
N THR A 87 16.44 -17.27 26.05
CA THR A 87 17.38 -16.96 24.97
C THR A 87 17.84 -18.18 24.17
N ALA A 88 17.74 -19.40 24.73
CA ALA A 88 18.02 -20.62 24.01
C ALA A 88 17.03 -20.88 22.86
N GLU A 89 15.78 -20.45 23.02
CA GLU A 89 14.68 -20.63 22.05
C GLU A 89 14.72 -19.61 20.90
N LEU A 90 15.35 -18.45 21.11
CA LEU A 90 15.42 -17.35 20.14
C LEU A 90 16.25 -17.68 18.89
N ARG A 91 17.08 -18.74 18.93
CA ARG A 91 17.92 -19.13 17.78
C ARG A 91 17.13 -19.44 16.50
N ASN A 92 15.89 -19.89 16.62
CA ASN A 92 15.08 -20.33 15.48
C ASN A 92 13.67 -19.75 15.46
N TRP A 93 13.25 -19.03 16.50
CA TRP A 93 11.87 -18.59 16.69
C TRP A 93 11.80 -17.16 17.20
N ALA A 94 10.77 -16.44 16.75
CA ALA A 94 10.36 -15.19 17.34
C ALA A 94 9.02 -15.38 18.07
N LEU A 95 8.91 -14.84 19.28
CA LEU A 95 7.67 -14.78 20.04
C LEU A 95 7.02 -13.41 19.85
N PHE A 96 5.80 -13.39 19.35
CA PHE A 96 4.99 -12.18 19.26
C PHE A 96 4.25 -11.95 20.59
N SER A 97 4.19 -10.69 21.02
CA SER A 97 3.34 -10.25 22.14
C SER A 97 1.86 -10.60 21.88
N PRO A 98 1.04 -10.81 22.93
CA PRO A 98 -0.40 -11.09 22.76
C PRO A 98 -1.15 -10.01 21.97
N GLY A 99 -0.70 -8.76 22.04
CA GLY A 99 -1.26 -7.65 21.26
C GLY A 99 -0.81 -7.58 19.79
N LEU A 100 0.11 -8.46 19.38
CA LEU A 100 0.77 -8.46 18.06
C LEU A 100 1.47 -7.14 17.69
N THR A 101 1.88 -6.35 18.69
CA THR A 101 2.54 -5.04 18.51
C THR A 101 4.05 -5.08 18.75
N ALA A 102 4.57 -6.16 19.34
CA ALA A 102 5.98 -6.39 19.57
C ALA A 102 6.35 -7.87 19.35
N ALA A 103 7.64 -8.12 19.09
CA ALA A 103 8.21 -9.45 19.00
C ALA A 103 9.60 -9.50 19.66
N VAL A 104 9.99 -10.69 20.14
CA VAL A 104 11.32 -11.00 20.68
C VAL A 104 11.86 -12.24 19.95
N GLY A 105 13.10 -12.20 19.49
CA GLY A 105 13.70 -13.17 18.55
C GLY A 105 15.19 -12.93 18.40
#